data_AF-A0A256I6Q7-F1
#
_entry.id   AF-A0A256I6Q7-F1
#
_cell.length_a   1.000
_cell.length_b   1.000
_cell.length_c   1.000
_cell.angle_alpha   90.00
_cell.angle_beta   90.00
_cell.angle_gamma   90.00
#
_symmetry.space_group_name_H-M   'P 1'
#
loop_
_entity.id
_entity.type
_entity.pdbx_description
1 polymer ?
#
loop_
_entity_poly.entity_id
_entity_poly.type
_entity_poly.pdbx_seq_one_letter_code
_entity_poly.pdbx_strand_id
1 'polypeptide(L)'
;MDRRSLLSALGLGMSGFAGCGGAVDSEQSETPTDDGPDRNASAMAEYGIPSTICEEEIRADPGIAAITDPAFGPDWDEITPAPEYRFDDATTLSAEQTVIGLEGPDGTRAYPLAVLYIHEIVNDAFGRTDSGERRPVIVTYCPICRSGLVADRRLDGEPTTFLVSGLLWQPESIRQAASERDNRTFGAGRTGGETDLARGGNLVMYDEATLSYWSQILGEAICGPEAGDRLPIVSSTVTTWGEWRSEHPGTDVLLPPPHSETVDS
;
A
#
# COMPACT_ATOMS: atom_id res chain seq x y z
N MET A 1 -9.98 22.59 -56.17
CA MET A 1 -9.13 23.56 -56.88
C MET A 1 -9.91 24.84 -56.98
N ASP A 2 -9.60 25.86 -56.16
CA ASP A 2 -9.18 27.16 -56.68
C ASP A 2 -8.65 28.07 -55.57
N ARG A 3 -7.71 28.90 -55.96
CA ARG A 3 -6.80 29.72 -55.13
C ARG A 3 -7.17 31.20 -55.29
N ARG A 4 -6.99 31.97 -54.19
CA ARG A 4 -6.52 33.39 -54.16
C ARG A 4 -7.51 34.43 -54.72
N SER A 5 -7.59 35.69 -54.30
CA SER A 5 -6.94 36.58 -53.34
C SER A 5 -7.70 37.93 -53.44
N LEU A 6 -7.64 38.80 -52.42
CA LEU A 6 -7.09 40.18 -52.50
C LEU A 6 -7.63 41.10 -51.39
N LEU A 7 -6.68 41.78 -50.76
CA LEU A 7 -6.80 42.87 -49.80
C LEU A 7 -7.24 44.17 -50.50
N SER A 8 -7.86 45.07 -49.73
CA SER A 8 -7.74 46.52 -49.93
C SER A 8 -7.91 47.23 -48.57
N ALA A 9 -6.86 47.94 -48.18
CA ALA A 9 -6.80 48.86 -47.05
C ALA A 9 -6.88 50.31 -47.56
N LEU A 10 -7.30 51.23 -46.67
CA LEU A 10 -7.12 52.71 -46.62
C LEU A 10 -8.33 53.27 -45.84
N GLY A 11 -8.28 54.17 -44.85
CA GLY A 11 -7.22 54.91 -44.17
C GLY A 11 -7.87 56.04 -43.34
N LEU A 12 -7.36 56.24 -42.11
CA LEU A 12 -7.24 57.47 -41.29
C LEU A 12 -8.45 58.39 -40.95
N GLY A 13 -8.60 58.65 -39.65
CA GLY A 13 -9.23 59.85 -39.08
C GLY A 13 -9.06 59.94 -37.56
N MET A 14 -8.25 60.90 -37.08
CA MET A 14 -8.05 61.24 -35.65
C MET A 14 -9.00 62.36 -35.18
N SER A 15 -9.09 62.50 -33.84
CA SER A 15 -9.64 63.61 -33.00
C SER A 15 -10.95 63.22 -32.30
N GLY A 16 -11.18 63.34 -30.98
CA GLY A 16 -10.42 63.82 -29.82
C GLY A 16 -11.39 64.17 -28.66
N PHE A 17 -10.96 63.97 -27.40
CA PHE A 17 -11.54 64.41 -26.09
C PHE A 17 -12.97 63.94 -25.73
N ALA A 18 -13.37 63.65 -24.49
CA ALA A 18 -12.88 63.96 -23.14
C ALA A 18 -13.26 62.84 -22.15
N GLY A 19 -12.53 62.74 -21.04
CA GLY A 19 -12.70 61.70 -20.02
C GLY A 19 -13.85 61.93 -19.04
N CYS A 20 -14.10 60.89 -18.25
CA CYS A 20 -14.47 60.95 -16.83
C CYS A 20 -13.80 59.76 -16.15
N GLY A 21 -12.98 60.06 -15.13
CA GLY A 21 -12.20 59.07 -14.39
C GLY A 21 -13.05 58.14 -13.56
N GLY A 22 -12.72 56.86 -13.63
CA GLY A 22 -12.91 55.90 -12.55
C GLY A 22 -11.53 55.33 -12.23
N ALA A 23 -11.01 55.64 -11.06
CA ALA A 23 -9.80 55.04 -10.54
C ALA A 23 -10.06 53.54 -10.36
N VAL A 24 -9.40 52.71 -11.16
CA VAL A 24 -9.16 51.30 -10.85
C VAL A 24 -7.76 51.26 -10.27
N ASP A 25 -7.69 51.00 -8.97
CA ASP A 25 -6.43 50.68 -8.28
C ASP A 25 -5.76 49.53 -9.04
N SER A 26 -4.59 49.81 -9.58
CA SER A 26 -3.68 48.80 -10.09
C SER A 26 -3.03 48.13 -8.88
N GLU A 27 -3.73 47.20 -8.26
CA GLU A 27 -3.11 46.22 -7.39
C GLU A 27 -2.20 45.34 -8.26
N GLN A 28 -0.92 45.38 -7.92
CA GLN A 28 0.11 44.54 -8.50
C GLN A 28 -0.33 43.08 -8.32
N SER A 29 -0.61 42.39 -9.42
CA SER A 29 -0.67 40.93 -9.41
C SER A 29 0.75 40.42 -9.18
N GLU A 30 1.11 40.30 -7.90
CA GLU A 30 2.17 39.39 -7.49
C GLU A 30 1.75 38.01 -7.98
N THR A 31 2.55 37.46 -8.89
CA THR A 31 2.38 36.09 -9.37
C THR A 31 2.64 35.20 -8.15
N PRO A 32 1.68 34.36 -7.72
CA PRO A 32 1.94 33.43 -6.63
C PRO A 32 3.14 32.58 -7.03
N THR A 33 4.20 32.62 -6.23
CA THR A 33 5.23 31.60 -6.28
C THR A 33 4.54 30.27 -6.02
N ASP A 34 4.75 29.34 -6.95
CA ASP A 34 4.35 27.93 -6.84
C ASP A 34 5.16 27.30 -5.69
N ASP A 35 4.73 27.58 -4.47
CA ASP A 35 5.07 26.75 -3.32
C ASP A 35 4.24 25.47 -3.48
N GLY A 36 4.93 24.35 -3.68
CA GLY A 36 4.35 23.05 -3.96
C GLY A 36 3.26 22.64 -2.95
N PRO A 37 2.45 21.61 -3.28
CA PRO A 37 1.25 21.29 -2.52
C PRO A 37 1.59 21.07 -1.05
N ASP A 38 0.95 21.85 -0.18
CA ASP A 38 0.84 21.62 1.25
C ASP A 38 0.37 20.17 1.47
N ARG A 39 1.33 19.27 1.71
CA ARG A 39 1.08 17.84 1.96
C ARG A 39 0.35 17.75 3.29
N ASN A 40 -0.96 17.55 3.25
CA ASN A 40 -1.89 17.63 4.37
C ASN A 40 -1.76 16.45 5.38
N ALA A 41 -0.55 16.17 5.84
CA ALA A 41 -0.23 15.12 6.81
C ALA A 41 -1.00 15.33 8.13
N SER A 42 -1.14 16.60 8.56
CA SER A 42 -1.84 16.95 9.79
C SER A 42 -3.33 16.60 9.77
N ALA A 43 -4.02 16.71 8.61
CA ALA A 43 -5.44 16.32 8.53
C ALA A 43 -5.61 14.80 8.47
N MET A 44 -4.65 14.07 7.91
CA MET A 44 -4.70 12.61 7.90
C MET A 44 -4.45 12.03 9.28
N ALA A 45 -3.50 12.60 10.03
CA ALA A 45 -3.14 12.16 11.39
C ALA A 45 -4.30 12.19 12.40
N GLU A 46 -5.26 13.12 12.22
CA GLU A 46 -6.40 13.30 13.13
C GLU A 46 -7.25 12.02 13.31
N TYR A 47 -7.26 11.15 12.30
CA TYR A 47 -7.97 9.86 12.34
C TYR A 47 -7.16 8.70 12.95
N GLY A 48 -5.98 8.99 13.48
CA GLY A 48 -5.15 8.03 14.20
C GLY A 48 -5.75 7.64 15.55
N ILE A 49 -5.34 6.48 16.05
CA ILE A 49 -5.58 6.04 17.43
C ILE A 49 -4.20 5.77 18.04
N PRO A 50 -3.59 6.77 18.71
CA PRO A 50 -4.12 8.11 19.02
C PRO A 50 -4.09 9.09 17.83
N SER A 51 -4.84 10.18 17.91
CA SER A 51 -4.85 11.25 16.88
C SER A 51 -3.51 11.99 16.78
N THR A 52 -2.60 11.72 17.73
CA THR A 52 -1.21 12.19 17.77
C THR A 52 -0.25 11.25 17.05
N ILE A 53 -0.74 10.40 16.13
CA ILE A 53 0.08 9.35 15.50
C ILE A 53 1.40 9.86 14.90
N CYS A 54 1.44 11.08 14.36
CA CYS A 54 2.67 11.67 13.82
C CYS A 54 3.69 12.11 14.89
N GLU A 55 3.28 12.17 16.15
CA GLU A 55 4.10 12.54 17.31
C GLU A 55 4.55 11.31 18.11
N GLU A 56 3.98 10.14 17.83
CA GLU A 56 4.31 8.89 18.51
C GLU A 56 5.71 8.40 18.09
N GLU A 57 6.55 8.11 19.07
CA GLU A 57 7.84 7.47 18.84
C GLU A 57 7.65 6.03 18.38
N ILE A 58 8.45 5.61 17.39
CA ILE A 58 8.48 4.22 16.93
C ILE A 58 8.93 3.34 18.09
N ARG A 59 8.08 2.38 18.45
CA ARG A 59 8.37 1.42 19.52
C ARG A 59 9.39 0.41 19.03
N ALA A 60 10.45 0.21 19.82
CA ALA A 60 11.50 -0.76 19.50
C ALA A 60 10.98 -2.21 19.46
N ASP A 61 9.99 -2.56 20.27
CA ASP A 61 9.32 -3.86 20.25
C ASP A 61 7.79 -3.66 20.34
N PRO A 62 7.07 -3.72 19.21
CA PRO A 62 5.62 -3.64 19.16
C PRO A 62 4.94 -4.97 19.55
N GLY A 63 5.70 -6.04 19.83
CA GLY A 63 5.19 -7.38 20.09
C GLY A 63 4.74 -8.16 18.85
N ILE A 64 4.99 -7.60 17.66
CA ILE A 64 4.64 -8.19 16.35
C ILE A 64 5.86 -8.01 15.44
N ALA A 65 6.60 -9.09 15.22
CA ALA A 65 7.81 -9.08 14.42
C ALA A 65 7.48 -9.34 12.95
N ALA A 66 7.77 -8.38 12.06
CA ALA A 66 7.62 -8.58 10.63
C ALA A 66 8.62 -9.63 10.11
N ILE A 67 8.24 -10.38 9.08
CA ILE A 67 9.16 -11.28 8.36
C ILE A 67 10.01 -10.43 7.40
N THR A 68 11.33 -10.60 7.47
CA THR A 68 12.32 -9.84 6.71
C THR A 68 13.11 -10.69 5.73
N ASP A 69 13.29 -11.99 6.02
CA ASP A 69 13.84 -12.97 5.08
C ASP A 69 12.90 -14.19 4.97
N PRO A 70 11.94 -14.16 4.03
CA PRO A 70 10.95 -15.23 3.88
C PRO A 70 11.53 -16.46 3.18
N ALA A 71 11.38 -17.63 3.82
CA ALA A 71 11.65 -18.92 3.22
C ALA A 71 10.38 -19.54 2.64
N PHE A 72 10.53 -20.30 1.54
CA PHE A 72 9.42 -20.91 0.82
C PHE A 72 9.68 -22.39 0.55
N GLY A 73 8.61 -23.18 0.49
CA GLY A 73 8.64 -24.60 0.12
C GLY A 73 7.36 -25.02 -0.61
N PRO A 74 7.28 -26.26 -1.13
CA PRO A 74 6.14 -26.71 -1.93
C PRO A 74 4.85 -26.91 -1.11
N ASP A 75 4.99 -27.18 0.18
CA ASP A 75 3.92 -27.31 1.17
C ASP A 75 4.51 -27.27 2.59
N TRP A 76 3.69 -27.58 3.60
CA TRP A 76 4.11 -27.69 5.01
C TRP A 76 4.26 -29.15 5.47
N ASP A 77 4.25 -30.13 4.56
CA ASP A 77 4.21 -31.55 4.94
C ASP A 77 5.54 -32.05 5.53
N GLU A 78 6.65 -31.36 5.22
CA GLU A 78 7.98 -31.67 5.75
C GLU A 78 8.36 -30.87 7.00
N ILE A 79 7.48 -29.96 7.47
CA ILE A 79 7.72 -29.14 8.65
C ILE A 79 6.74 -29.48 9.77
N THR A 80 7.11 -29.15 11.01
CA THR A 80 6.17 -29.15 12.13
C THR A 80 6.00 -27.71 12.60
N PRO A 81 4.99 -26.97 12.08
CA PRO A 81 4.80 -25.57 12.44
C PRO A 81 4.53 -25.45 13.94
N ALA A 82 4.99 -24.36 14.57
CA ALA A 82 4.69 -24.07 15.96
C ALA A 82 3.17 -23.90 16.19
N PRO A 83 2.63 -24.18 17.39
CA PRO A 83 1.18 -24.19 17.65
C PRO A 83 0.44 -22.92 17.23
N GLU A 84 1.08 -21.76 17.31
CA GLU A 84 0.53 -20.46 16.92
C GLU A 84 0.18 -20.35 15.42
N TYR A 85 0.87 -21.09 14.56
CA TYR A 85 0.62 -21.13 13.12
C TYR A 85 -0.38 -22.22 12.71
N ARG A 86 -0.82 -23.05 13.67
CA ARG A 86 -1.78 -24.12 13.40
C ARG A 86 -3.20 -23.56 13.48
N PHE A 87 -3.98 -23.80 12.45
CA PHE A 87 -5.42 -23.54 12.48
C PHE A 87 -6.10 -24.89 12.69
N ASP A 88 -7.00 -24.94 13.68
CA ASP A 88 -7.62 -26.18 14.14
C ASP A 88 -6.57 -27.20 14.65
N ASP A 89 -6.93 -28.48 14.68
CA ASP A 89 -6.02 -29.57 15.08
C ASP A 89 -5.07 -30.02 13.94
N ALA A 90 -5.00 -29.26 12.85
CA ALA A 90 -4.18 -29.59 11.69
C ALA A 90 -2.67 -29.36 11.96
N THR A 91 -1.83 -30.30 11.51
CA THR A 91 -0.37 -30.21 11.63
C THR A 91 0.32 -29.70 10.36
N THR A 92 -0.44 -29.49 9.28
CA THR A 92 -0.01 -28.93 7.99
C THR A 92 -1.00 -27.84 7.56
N LEU A 93 -0.69 -27.14 6.48
CA LEU A 93 -1.60 -26.15 5.90
C LEU A 93 -2.82 -26.84 5.29
N SER A 94 -3.99 -26.70 5.92
CA SER A 94 -5.24 -27.33 5.48
C SER A 94 -5.81 -26.63 4.24
N ALA A 95 -6.59 -27.38 3.45
CA ALA A 95 -7.16 -26.89 2.20
C ALA A 95 -8.07 -25.66 2.38
N GLU A 96 -8.70 -25.50 3.54
CA GLU A 96 -9.65 -24.41 3.84
C GLU A 96 -8.96 -23.13 4.34
N GLN A 97 -7.67 -23.20 4.68
CA GLN A 97 -6.93 -22.02 5.16
C GLN A 97 -6.75 -21.03 4.02
N THR A 98 -6.98 -19.75 4.33
CA THR A 98 -6.84 -18.69 3.35
C THR A 98 -5.37 -18.38 3.09
N VAL A 99 -5.04 -18.18 1.82
CA VAL A 99 -3.76 -17.71 1.32
C VAL A 99 -3.95 -16.44 0.50
N ILE A 100 -2.96 -15.57 0.53
CA ILE A 100 -2.77 -14.52 -0.49
C ILE A 100 -1.84 -15.10 -1.53
N GLY A 101 -2.27 -15.15 -2.78
CA GLY A 101 -1.52 -15.67 -3.92
C GLY A 101 -0.95 -14.54 -4.77
N LEU A 102 0.31 -14.67 -5.18
CA LEU A 102 0.95 -13.81 -6.17
C LEU A 102 1.34 -14.60 -7.40
N GLU A 103 1.09 -14.01 -8.55
CA GLU A 103 1.44 -14.56 -9.86
C GLU A 103 2.45 -13.65 -10.56
N GLY A 104 3.46 -14.24 -11.19
CA GLY A 104 4.44 -13.51 -11.95
C GLY A 104 5.10 -14.37 -13.03
N PRO A 105 5.93 -13.77 -13.89
CA PRO A 105 6.61 -14.49 -14.97
C PRO A 105 7.53 -15.63 -14.48
N ASP A 106 8.03 -15.52 -13.25
CA ASP A 106 8.95 -16.48 -12.63
C ASP A 106 8.24 -17.61 -11.86
N GLY A 107 6.91 -17.62 -11.81
CA GLY A 107 6.12 -18.61 -11.06
C GLY A 107 5.08 -17.97 -10.14
N THR A 108 4.66 -18.73 -9.14
CA THR A 108 3.62 -18.33 -8.20
C THR A 108 4.06 -18.51 -6.75
N ARG A 109 3.53 -17.68 -5.86
CA ARG A 109 3.78 -17.76 -4.41
C ARG A 109 2.49 -17.64 -3.63
N ALA A 110 2.39 -18.37 -2.53
CA ALA A 110 1.31 -18.28 -1.56
C ALA A 110 1.81 -17.81 -0.19
N TYR A 111 1.07 -16.91 0.43
CA TYR A 111 1.32 -16.36 1.76
C TYR A 111 0.14 -16.75 2.66
N PRO A 112 0.27 -17.78 3.51
CA PRO A 112 -0.82 -18.20 4.36
C PRO A 112 -1.18 -17.13 5.38
N LEU A 113 -2.48 -16.90 5.56
CA LEU A 113 -2.94 -16.07 6.67
C LEU A 113 -2.52 -16.65 8.02
N ALA A 114 -2.22 -17.95 8.11
CA ALA A 114 -1.59 -18.54 9.30
C ALA A 114 -0.32 -17.87 9.77
N VAL A 115 0.50 -17.40 8.84
CA VAL A 115 1.74 -16.69 9.15
C VAL A 115 1.45 -15.20 9.34
N LEU A 116 0.70 -14.61 8.41
CA LEU A 116 0.38 -13.19 8.43
C LEU A 116 -0.53 -12.78 9.61
N TYR A 117 -1.27 -13.70 10.22
CA TYR A 117 -2.04 -13.42 11.43
C TYR A 117 -1.14 -13.10 12.63
N ILE A 118 0.10 -13.62 12.63
CA ILE A 118 1.08 -13.44 13.71
C ILE A 118 2.04 -12.29 13.38
N HIS A 119 2.48 -12.21 12.12
CA HIS A 119 3.56 -11.30 11.73
C HIS A 119 3.08 -10.02 11.04
N GLU A 120 1.85 -10.01 10.54
CA GLU A 120 1.16 -8.91 9.82
C GLU A 120 1.82 -8.38 8.55
N ILE A 121 3.15 -8.47 8.42
CA ILE A 121 3.96 -7.97 7.31
C ILE A 121 5.00 -9.03 6.94
N VAL A 122 5.11 -9.29 5.63
CA VAL A 122 6.20 -10.04 5.01
C VAL A 122 6.88 -9.15 3.99
N ASN A 123 8.15 -8.86 4.20
CA ASN A 123 9.02 -8.18 3.24
C ASN A 123 9.66 -9.24 2.33
N ASP A 124 9.27 -9.28 1.07
CA ASP A 124 9.72 -10.28 0.11
C ASP A 124 10.29 -9.62 -1.16
N ALA A 125 10.82 -10.45 -2.06
CA ALA A 125 11.18 -10.11 -3.42
C ALA A 125 10.59 -11.16 -4.37
N PHE A 126 9.51 -10.81 -5.09
CA PHE A 126 8.75 -11.71 -5.97
C PHE A 126 8.46 -11.10 -7.35
N GLY A 127 8.50 -11.94 -8.38
CA GLY A 127 8.37 -11.51 -9.78
C GLY A 127 9.61 -10.76 -10.27
N ARG A 128 9.53 -10.17 -11.48
CA ARG A 128 10.62 -9.35 -12.05
C ARG A 128 10.19 -7.93 -12.35
N THR A 129 11.14 -7.01 -12.23
CA THR A 129 11.08 -5.66 -12.77
C THR A 129 11.45 -5.67 -14.27
N ASP A 130 11.29 -4.52 -14.94
CA ASP A 130 11.75 -4.34 -16.32
C ASP A 130 13.28 -4.46 -16.46
N SER A 131 14.03 -4.19 -15.37
CA SER A 131 15.48 -4.40 -15.30
C SER A 131 15.89 -5.87 -15.15
N GLY A 132 14.92 -6.78 -14.93
CA GLY A 132 15.15 -8.21 -14.74
C GLY A 132 15.52 -8.62 -13.30
N GLU A 133 15.56 -7.67 -12.38
CA GLU A 133 15.75 -7.87 -10.94
C GLU A 133 14.45 -8.35 -10.28
N ARG A 134 14.56 -8.96 -9.09
CA ARG A 134 13.37 -9.36 -8.34
C ARG A 134 12.65 -8.10 -7.84
N ARG A 135 11.34 -8.01 -8.07
CA ARG A 135 10.56 -6.88 -7.56
C ARG A 135 10.44 -6.99 -6.04
N PRO A 136 10.85 -5.99 -5.27
CA PRO A 136 10.65 -5.97 -3.83
C PRO A 136 9.15 -5.75 -3.55
N VAL A 137 8.55 -6.62 -2.73
CA VAL A 137 7.12 -6.56 -2.40
C VAL A 137 6.91 -6.61 -0.89
N ILE A 138 5.87 -5.93 -0.41
CA ILE A 138 5.31 -6.15 0.92
C ILE A 138 3.97 -6.87 0.78
N VAL A 139 3.78 -7.94 1.56
CA VAL A 139 2.49 -8.60 1.74
C VAL A 139 2.04 -8.31 3.16
N THR A 140 0.84 -7.74 3.31
CA THR A 140 0.35 -7.29 4.61
C THR A 140 -1.05 -7.81 4.90
N TYR A 141 -1.34 -7.99 6.18
CA TYR A 141 -2.67 -8.35 6.65
C TYR A 141 -2.88 -7.87 8.08
N CYS A 142 -3.95 -7.11 8.32
CA CYS A 142 -4.41 -6.75 9.65
C CYS A 142 -5.40 -7.82 10.16
N PRO A 143 -5.06 -8.58 11.21
CA PRO A 143 -5.93 -9.65 11.72
C PRO A 143 -7.25 -9.13 12.31
N ILE A 144 -7.22 -7.97 12.96
CA ILE A 144 -8.39 -7.34 13.60
C ILE A 144 -9.32 -6.74 12.54
N CYS A 145 -8.74 -6.20 11.47
CA CYS A 145 -9.43 -5.51 10.39
C CYS A 145 -9.88 -6.46 9.27
N ARG A 146 -9.33 -7.68 9.25
CA ARG A 146 -9.56 -8.68 8.20
C ARG A 146 -9.30 -8.12 6.81
N SER A 147 -8.26 -7.31 6.67
CA SER A 147 -7.92 -6.62 5.43
C SER A 147 -6.44 -6.75 5.14
N GLY A 148 -6.09 -6.84 3.86
CA GLY A 148 -4.73 -6.96 3.38
C GLY A 148 -4.45 -6.07 2.18
N LEU A 149 -3.17 -5.93 1.86
CA LEU A 149 -2.70 -5.35 0.60
C LEU A 149 -1.39 -6.01 0.19
N VAL A 150 -1.09 -5.96 -1.09
CA VAL A 150 0.25 -6.25 -1.61
C VAL A 150 0.72 -5.06 -2.43
N ALA A 151 1.95 -4.61 -2.18
CA ALA A 151 2.50 -3.44 -2.85
C ALA A 151 4.00 -3.60 -3.11
N ASP A 152 4.51 -2.79 -4.04
CA ASP A 152 5.93 -2.56 -4.24
C ASP A 152 6.46 -1.71 -3.07
N ARG A 153 7.57 -2.14 -2.47
CA ARG A 153 8.16 -1.51 -1.27
C ARG A 153 9.34 -0.60 -1.60
N ARG A 154 9.34 0.01 -2.79
CA ARG A 154 10.34 1.01 -3.16
C ARG A 154 9.89 2.42 -2.83
N LEU A 155 10.77 3.15 -2.17
CA LEU A 155 10.67 4.59 -1.94
C LEU A 155 11.80 5.25 -2.74
N ASP A 156 11.47 6.25 -3.56
CA ASP A 156 12.43 6.87 -4.49
C ASP A 156 13.22 5.88 -5.37
N GLY A 157 12.62 4.73 -5.68
CA GLY A 157 13.22 3.67 -6.49
C GLY A 157 14.07 2.66 -5.71
N GLU A 158 14.33 2.89 -4.43
CA GLU A 158 15.14 2.01 -3.58
C GLU A 158 14.24 1.15 -2.66
N PRO A 159 14.52 -0.16 -2.51
CA PRO A 159 13.74 -1.02 -1.63
C PRO A 159 13.94 -0.65 -0.16
N THR A 160 12.84 -0.52 0.59
CA THR A 160 12.86 -0.34 2.05
C THR A 160 12.17 -1.51 2.76
N THR A 161 12.49 -1.72 4.02
CA THR A 161 11.81 -2.70 4.89
C THR A 161 10.66 -2.00 5.60
N PHE A 162 9.49 -2.65 5.61
CA PHE A 162 8.34 -2.21 6.39
C PHE A 162 8.20 -3.06 7.65
N LEU A 163 7.90 -2.39 8.76
CA LEU A 163 7.73 -2.97 10.08
C LEU A 163 6.41 -2.52 10.71
N VAL A 164 5.99 -3.22 11.76
CA VAL A 164 4.74 -2.95 12.47
C VAL A 164 4.96 -1.84 13.52
N SER A 165 4.10 -0.83 13.56
CA SER A 165 4.23 0.25 14.56
C SER A 165 3.54 -0.05 15.90
N GLY A 166 2.57 -0.98 15.89
CA GLY A 166 1.64 -1.21 17.01
C GLY A 166 0.54 -0.13 17.14
N LEU A 167 0.44 0.79 16.18
CA LEU A 167 -0.57 1.84 16.11
C LEU A 167 -1.70 1.46 15.14
N LEU A 168 -2.86 2.07 15.34
CA LEU A 168 -4.01 1.93 14.46
C LEU A 168 -4.42 3.27 13.87
N TRP A 169 -4.91 3.26 12.63
CA TRP A 169 -5.40 4.45 11.95
C TRP A 169 -6.67 4.13 11.15
N GLN A 170 -7.72 4.94 11.34
CA GLN A 170 -9.00 4.69 10.69
C GLN A 170 -9.18 5.63 9.48
N PRO A 171 -9.19 5.15 8.23
CA PRO A 171 -9.51 6.01 7.11
C PRO A 171 -10.96 6.52 7.19
N GLU A 172 -11.19 7.67 6.56
CA GLU A 172 -12.54 8.02 6.15
C GLU A 172 -13.17 6.89 5.33
N SER A 173 -14.41 6.54 5.64
CA SER A 173 -15.10 5.40 5.00
C SER A 173 -15.14 5.50 3.46
N ILE A 174 -15.14 6.71 2.89
CA ILE A 174 -15.11 6.91 1.44
C ILE A 174 -13.75 6.54 0.83
N ARG A 175 -12.65 6.80 1.53
CA ARG A 175 -11.29 6.46 1.09
C ARG A 175 -11.07 4.95 1.15
N GLN A 176 -11.59 4.30 2.20
CA GLN A 176 -11.59 2.85 2.28
C GLN A 176 -12.40 2.23 1.13
N ALA A 177 -13.64 2.68 0.92
CA ALA A 177 -14.50 2.16 -0.15
C ALA A 177 -13.92 2.40 -1.56
N ALA A 178 -13.19 3.50 -1.76
CA ALA A 178 -12.46 3.73 -3.00
C ALA A 178 -11.30 2.73 -3.18
N SER A 179 -10.55 2.45 -2.11
CA SER A 179 -9.45 1.47 -2.13
C SER A 179 -9.93 0.06 -2.47
N GLU A 180 -11.06 -0.35 -1.90
CA GLU A 180 -11.73 -1.61 -2.21
C GLU A 180 -12.17 -1.67 -3.67
N ARG A 181 -12.90 -0.65 -4.14
CA ARG A 181 -13.40 -0.57 -5.53
C ARG A 181 -12.27 -0.63 -6.55
N ASP A 182 -11.13 -0.03 -6.24
CA ASP A 182 -9.96 0.02 -7.11
C ASP A 182 -9.08 -1.23 -6.98
N ASN A 183 -9.51 -2.26 -6.22
CA ASN A 183 -8.76 -3.49 -5.93
C ASN A 183 -7.36 -3.23 -5.35
N ARG A 184 -7.21 -2.17 -4.57
CA ARG A 184 -5.93 -1.83 -3.90
C ARG A 184 -5.77 -2.53 -2.56
N THR A 185 -6.87 -2.97 -1.98
CA THR A 185 -6.94 -3.72 -0.74
C THR A 185 -8.05 -4.75 -0.87
N PHE A 186 -7.97 -5.81 -0.07
CA PHE A 186 -8.90 -6.93 -0.07
C PHE A 186 -9.28 -7.30 1.35
N GLY A 187 -10.48 -7.87 1.54
CA GLY A 187 -10.88 -8.48 2.79
C GLY A 187 -10.67 -9.99 2.77
N ALA A 188 -10.29 -10.58 3.89
CA ALA A 188 -10.05 -12.02 3.96
C ALA A 188 -10.42 -12.60 5.33
N GLY A 189 -11.04 -13.79 5.32
CA GLY A 189 -11.25 -14.59 6.50
C GLY A 189 -10.06 -15.51 6.76
N ARG A 190 -9.85 -15.91 8.03
CA ARG A 190 -8.81 -16.90 8.41
C ARG A 190 -8.95 -18.22 7.65
N THR A 191 -10.19 -18.59 7.33
CA THR A 191 -10.59 -19.71 6.48
C THR A 191 -11.67 -19.25 5.50
N GLY A 192 -11.85 -19.99 4.41
CA GLY A 192 -12.91 -19.74 3.42
C GLY A 192 -12.62 -18.64 2.40
N GLY A 193 -11.41 -18.08 2.37
CA GLY A 193 -10.97 -17.14 1.33
C GLY A 193 -11.37 -15.68 1.55
N GLU A 194 -11.71 -15.01 0.45
CA GLU A 194 -12.04 -13.59 0.39
C GLU A 194 -13.35 -13.27 1.14
N THR A 195 -13.39 -12.10 1.79
CA THR A 195 -14.57 -11.58 2.51
C THR A 195 -14.70 -10.08 2.31
N ASP A 196 -15.85 -9.50 2.69
CA ASP A 196 -16.00 -8.04 2.77
C ASP A 196 -14.94 -7.41 3.69
N LEU A 197 -14.45 -6.22 3.33
CA LEU A 197 -13.56 -5.44 4.19
C LEU A 197 -14.24 -5.04 5.51
N ALA A 198 -13.61 -5.35 6.65
CA ALA A 198 -14.10 -4.83 7.90
C ALA A 198 -13.84 -3.31 8.01
N ARG A 199 -14.79 -2.59 8.59
CA ARG A 199 -14.66 -1.15 8.85
C ARG A 199 -14.09 -0.95 10.25
N GLY A 200 -13.03 -0.15 10.38
CA GLY A 200 -12.39 0.14 11.67
C GLY A 200 -11.00 0.74 11.54
N GLY A 201 -10.30 0.88 12.66
CA GLY A 201 -8.88 1.23 12.68
C GLY A 201 -8.05 0.13 12.03
N ASN A 202 -7.12 0.52 11.16
CA ASN A 202 -6.26 -0.37 10.38
C ASN A 202 -4.81 -0.31 10.86
N LEU A 203 -4.07 -1.38 10.59
CA LEU A 203 -2.63 -1.44 10.82
C LEU A 203 -1.93 -0.18 10.29
N VAL A 204 -1.10 0.42 11.12
CA VAL A 204 -0.13 1.41 10.71
C VAL A 204 1.24 0.75 10.63
N MET A 205 1.83 0.82 9.45
CA MET A 205 3.18 0.34 9.20
C MET A 205 4.15 1.51 9.30
N TYR A 206 5.45 1.24 9.42
CA TYR A 206 6.47 2.24 9.14
C TYR A 206 7.57 1.65 8.28
N ASP A 207 8.26 2.49 7.52
CA ASP A 207 9.44 2.09 6.75
C ASP A 207 10.74 2.48 7.46
N GLU A 208 11.76 1.63 7.37
CA GLU A 208 13.04 1.89 8.05
C GLU A 208 13.87 3.01 7.40
N ALA A 209 13.66 3.29 6.11
CA ALA A 209 14.45 4.27 5.37
C ALA A 209 14.13 5.72 5.75
N THR A 210 12.85 6.04 5.94
CA THR A 210 12.35 7.41 6.17
C THR A 210 11.65 7.57 7.50
N LEU A 211 11.32 6.46 8.17
CA LEU A 211 10.55 6.43 9.42
C LEU A 211 9.16 7.06 9.26
N SER A 212 8.60 7.01 8.04
CA SER A 212 7.25 7.49 7.78
C SER A 212 6.23 6.47 8.28
N TYR A 213 5.08 6.94 8.78
CA TYR A 213 3.96 6.07 9.13
C TYR A 213 3.04 5.91 7.94
N TRP A 214 2.61 4.68 7.66
CA TRP A 214 1.81 4.33 6.49
C TRP A 214 0.50 3.68 6.89
N SER A 215 -0.60 4.15 6.29
CA SER A 215 -1.88 3.46 6.34
C SER A 215 -1.76 2.18 5.51
N GLN A 216 -1.88 1.02 6.16
CA GLN A 216 -1.93 -0.26 5.46
C GLN A 216 -3.09 -0.21 4.45
N ILE A 217 -4.34 -0.13 4.86
CA ILE A 217 -5.48 -0.23 3.94
C ILE A 217 -5.49 0.78 2.76
N LEU A 218 -4.82 1.93 2.87
CA LEU A 218 -4.70 2.88 1.76
C LEU A 218 -3.43 2.71 0.93
N GLY A 219 -2.39 2.06 1.47
CA GLY A 219 -1.04 2.08 0.91
C GLY A 219 -0.50 3.50 0.80
N GLU A 220 -0.82 4.38 1.74
CA GLU A 220 -0.52 5.82 1.70
C GLU A 220 0.15 6.26 2.99
N ALA A 221 1.22 7.04 2.89
CA ALA A 221 1.92 7.60 4.04
C ALA A 221 1.05 8.67 4.73
N ILE A 222 0.86 8.49 6.03
CA ILE A 222 0.10 9.37 6.92
C ILE A 222 1.01 10.48 7.47
N CYS A 223 2.22 10.11 7.90
CA CYS A 223 3.17 10.99 8.58
C CYS A 223 4.59 10.74 8.10
N GLY A 224 5.49 11.69 8.36
CA GLY A 224 6.91 11.58 8.03
C GLY A 224 7.26 12.16 6.65
N PRO A 225 8.52 11.99 6.21
CA PRO A 225 9.01 12.53 4.95
C PRO A 225 8.15 12.15 3.72
N GLU A 226 7.56 10.96 3.73
CA GLU A 226 6.79 10.41 2.61
C GLU A 226 5.31 10.80 2.66
N ALA A 227 4.86 11.62 3.63
CA ALA A 227 3.43 11.87 3.84
C ALA A 227 2.68 12.28 2.55
N GLY A 228 1.58 11.58 2.27
CA GLY A 228 0.77 11.72 1.06
C GLY A 228 1.22 10.85 -0.13
N ASP A 229 2.42 10.29 -0.09
CA ASP A 229 2.92 9.37 -1.11
C ASP A 229 2.22 8.01 -0.99
N ARG A 230 2.13 7.30 -2.13
CA ARG A 230 1.39 6.03 -2.25
C ARG A 230 2.27 4.92 -2.79
N LEU A 231 2.12 3.74 -2.19
CA LEU A 231 2.79 2.53 -2.64
C LEU A 231 2.12 2.00 -3.93
N PRO A 232 2.91 1.62 -4.94
CA PRO A 232 2.38 0.96 -6.13
C PRO A 232 1.80 -0.41 -5.77
N ILE A 233 0.51 -0.64 -6.10
CA ILE A 233 -0.15 -1.90 -5.78
C ILE A 233 0.33 -3.04 -6.69
N VAL A 234 0.56 -4.20 -6.09
CA VAL A 234 0.86 -5.46 -6.78
C VAL A 234 -0.40 -6.33 -6.74
N SER A 235 -0.82 -6.83 -7.90
CA SER A 235 -2.00 -7.70 -7.99
C SER A 235 -1.81 -8.96 -7.16
N SER A 236 -2.85 -9.34 -6.43
CA SER A 236 -2.88 -10.54 -5.59
C SER A 236 -4.26 -11.19 -5.64
N THR A 237 -4.30 -12.49 -5.42
CA THR A 237 -5.53 -13.28 -5.33
C THR A 237 -5.74 -13.74 -3.89
N VAL A 238 -6.94 -13.60 -3.34
CA VAL A 238 -7.28 -14.17 -2.02
C VAL A 238 -8.15 -15.37 -2.24
N THR A 239 -7.71 -16.54 -1.77
CA THR A 239 -8.44 -17.80 -1.95
C THR A 239 -8.05 -18.79 -0.85
N THR A 240 -8.66 -19.97 -0.86
CA THR A 240 -8.25 -21.08 0.00
C THR A 240 -7.00 -21.76 -0.55
N TRP A 241 -6.20 -22.38 0.32
CA TRP A 241 -4.99 -23.11 -0.08
C TRP A 241 -5.29 -24.25 -1.05
N GLY A 242 -6.40 -24.97 -0.84
CA GLY A 242 -6.82 -26.07 -1.70
C GLY A 242 -7.12 -25.61 -3.13
N GLU A 243 -7.86 -24.51 -3.27
CA GLU A 243 -8.18 -23.91 -4.56
C GLU A 243 -6.92 -23.37 -5.25
N TRP A 244 -6.11 -22.57 -4.55
CA TRP A 244 -4.84 -22.05 -5.07
C TRP A 244 -3.90 -23.15 -5.56
N ARG A 245 -3.70 -24.22 -4.77
CA ARG A 245 -2.81 -25.33 -5.14
C ARG A 245 -3.36 -26.12 -6.33
N SER A 246 -4.68 -26.17 -6.50
CA SER A 246 -5.31 -26.85 -7.65
C SER A 246 -5.07 -26.10 -8.97
N GLU A 247 -5.05 -24.76 -8.92
CA GLU A 247 -4.79 -23.90 -10.07
C GLU A 247 -3.28 -23.71 -10.33
N HIS A 248 -2.49 -23.75 -9.26
CA HIS A 248 -1.05 -23.51 -9.27
C HIS A 248 -0.25 -24.64 -8.58
N PRO A 249 -0.21 -25.87 -9.14
CA PRO A 249 0.42 -27.03 -8.49
C PRO A 249 1.94 -26.92 -8.27
N GLY A 250 2.60 -25.96 -8.94
CA GLY A 250 4.03 -25.65 -8.75
C GLY A 250 4.29 -24.40 -7.92
N THR A 251 3.28 -23.86 -7.23
CA THR A 251 3.46 -22.73 -6.31
C THR A 251 4.35 -23.11 -5.15
N ASP A 252 5.18 -22.17 -4.71
CA ASP A 252 5.78 -22.27 -3.39
C ASP A 252 4.90 -21.52 -2.37
N VAL A 253 4.88 -22.00 -1.13
CA VAL A 253 4.18 -21.41 0.00
C VAL A 253 5.17 -20.95 1.06
N LEU A 254 4.88 -19.80 1.67
CA LEU A 254 5.69 -19.24 2.76
C LEU A 254 5.75 -20.24 3.92
N LEU A 255 6.96 -20.48 4.42
CA LEU A 255 7.20 -21.29 5.61
C LEU A 255 7.23 -20.38 6.85
N PRO A 256 6.56 -20.75 7.96
CA PRO A 256 6.61 -19.96 9.18
C PRO A 256 8.01 -20.01 9.82
N PRO A 257 8.34 -19.04 10.68
CA PRO A 257 9.49 -19.17 11.58
C PRO A 257 9.52 -20.53 12.30
N PRO A 258 10.72 -21.11 12.53
CA PRO A 258 12.04 -20.49 12.33
C PRO A 258 12.59 -20.63 10.90
N HIS A 259 11.81 -21.07 9.90
CA HIS A 259 12.31 -21.19 8.53
C HIS A 259 12.47 -19.82 7.87
N SER A 260 11.50 -18.93 8.09
CA SER A 260 11.60 -17.51 7.74
C SER A 260 12.17 -16.71 8.90
N GLU A 261 13.02 -15.72 8.62
CA GLU A 261 13.59 -14.83 9.63
C GLU A 261 12.68 -13.61 9.85
N THR A 262 12.62 -13.14 11.09
CA THR A 262 11.91 -11.91 11.48
C THR A 262 12.90 -10.82 11.88
N VAL A 263 12.43 -9.58 11.96
CA VAL A 263 13.17 -8.51 12.65
C VAL A 263 13.58 -8.97 14.06
N ASP A 264 14.85 -8.74 14.41
CA ASP A 264 15.60 -9.27 15.57
C ASP A 264 14.73 -9.91 16.68
N SER A 265 14.77 -11.25 16.76
CA SER A 265 14.32 -12.02 17.93
C SER A 265 15.49 -12.36 18.86
#